data_AF-K2GF49-F1
#
_entry.id   AF-K2GF49-F1
#
_cell.length_a   1.000
_cell.length_b   1.000
_cell.length_c   1.000
_cell.angle_alpha   90.00
_cell.angle_beta   90.00
_cell.angle_gamma   90.00
#
_symmetry.space_group_name_H-M   'P 1'
#
loop_
_entity.id
_entity.type
_entity.pdbx_description
1 polymer ?
#
loop_
_entity_poly.entity_id
_entity_poly.type
_entity_poly.pdbx_seq_one_letter_code
_entity_poly.pdbx_strand_id
1 'polypeptide(L)'
;MKMTKNSKNSGFTLVELIVVIVILAILAMIAFLSFSSQSSSARDSTRMADTTNITKWLWVFKAISWTYPMPDSQITINAGTGFMIHQWKAWNNVLNILKMSDAKDNLDSSYYSYSTDDTRSFYSVWWFLENPPTSLKDYLNPFWDIKNAAININAADYSKRYFFYKWDWVWILTESWTNLPAEQLYPANSVISLITESKSLNLNISSTNMISWTWLIVWAIQSTQNWNYNFNAPVACPSWFIPVPGNQEFSQPGFCVMKFEAKALNWVINSWYNWHNYSVSDTVASTPQDPAIINLTQIQALAACKSIWDWYHLITNNEWMTISRNLEQVSSNWSSNIVWSWYIFNWHNNGNPGSIIAASADDSDWLFWMTWWFWNTAFVNNRRTLTLSNWSIIWDLSGNVWEHVNKANSLDWTGFNNWSILVSNICTWSNWYYSFGSWDFSPPSWWVCNWANGYSYSVIGPKILNLNSDNGIWRLYSNAAIFSNNIFYRGRDWLGGGGIYMLAVSDDSLSWGTTGFRCAK
;
A
#
# COMPACT_ATOMS: atom_id res chain seq x y z
N MET A 1 71.74 8.54 -72.99
CA MET A 1 70.33 8.93 -72.90
C MET A 1 69.96 8.95 -71.41
N LYS A 2 69.83 10.15 -70.81
CA LYS A 2 69.62 10.32 -69.36
C LYS A 2 68.14 10.62 -69.14
N MET A 3 67.37 9.65 -68.64
CA MET A 3 65.96 9.87 -68.30
C MET A 3 65.88 10.67 -67.00
N THR A 4 65.41 11.91 -67.07
CA THR A 4 65.09 12.73 -65.90
C THR A 4 63.72 12.31 -65.36
N LYS A 5 63.72 11.60 -64.22
CA LYS A 5 62.51 11.28 -63.46
C LYS A 5 62.03 12.54 -62.76
N ASN A 6 60.99 13.17 -63.30
CA ASN A 6 60.36 14.35 -62.71
C ASN A 6 59.40 13.89 -61.58
N SER A 7 59.92 13.66 -60.37
CA SER A 7 59.07 13.38 -59.20
C SER A 7 58.46 14.70 -58.72
N LYS A 8 57.23 15.00 -59.18
CA LYS A 8 56.39 15.97 -58.52
C LYS A 8 56.09 15.42 -57.12
N ASN A 9 56.87 15.84 -56.12
CA ASN A 9 56.53 15.64 -54.73
C ASN A 9 55.35 16.56 -54.42
N SER A 10 54.13 16.05 -54.59
CA SER A 10 52.91 16.65 -54.05
C SER A 10 52.97 16.54 -52.54
N GLY A 11 53.62 17.50 -51.88
CA GLY A 11 53.59 17.64 -50.43
C GLY A 11 52.22 18.17 -50.02
N PHE A 12 51.58 17.47 -49.07
CA PHE A 12 50.34 17.92 -48.45
C PHE A 12 50.57 19.27 -47.78
N THR A 13 49.62 20.18 -47.96
CA THR A 13 49.62 21.48 -47.26
C THR A 13 49.28 21.27 -45.78
N LEU A 14 49.81 22.15 -44.92
CA LEU A 14 49.48 22.15 -43.49
C LEU A 14 47.96 22.22 -43.25
N VAL A 15 47.24 22.94 -44.12
CA VAL A 15 45.78 23.08 -44.08
C VAL A 15 45.09 21.74 -44.33
N GLU A 16 45.50 20.97 -45.33
CA GLU A 16 44.93 19.64 -45.60
C GLU A 16 45.11 18.68 -44.43
N LEU A 17 46.29 18.69 -43.79
CA LEU A 17 46.53 17.85 -42.61
C LEU A 17 45.63 18.26 -41.44
N ILE A 18 45.47 19.56 -41.19
CA ILE A 18 44.63 20.07 -40.10
C ILE A 18 43.15 19.72 -40.34
N VAL A 19 42.66 19.83 -41.58
CA VAL A 19 41.28 19.45 -41.92
C VAL A 19 41.05 17.96 -41.64
N VAL A 20 41.99 17.09 -42.00
CA VAL A 20 41.85 15.64 -41.78
C VAL A 20 41.81 15.29 -40.29
N ILE A 21 42.71 15.83 -39.47
CA ILE A 21 42.70 15.54 -38.03
C ILE A 21 41.44 16.08 -37.34
N VAL A 22 40.90 17.22 -37.79
CA VAL A 22 39.64 17.77 -37.28
C VAL A 22 38.47 16.87 -37.65
N ILE A 23 38.40 16.39 -38.89
CA ILE A 23 37.37 15.44 -39.32
C ILE A 23 37.47 14.14 -38.52
N LEU A 24 38.67 13.58 -38.34
CA LEU A 24 38.88 12.36 -37.55
C LEU A 24 38.51 12.56 -36.07
N ALA A 25 38.82 13.72 -35.47
CA ALA A 25 38.43 14.02 -34.10
C ALA A 25 36.90 14.12 -33.93
N ILE A 26 36.21 14.76 -34.87
CA ILE A 26 34.74 14.85 -34.87
C ILE A 26 34.12 13.46 -35.04
N LEU A 27 34.60 12.67 -36.01
CA LEU A 27 34.09 11.31 -36.25
C LEU A 27 34.36 10.39 -35.05
N ALA A 28 35.54 10.46 -34.44
CA ALA A 28 35.88 9.68 -33.26
C ALA A 28 34.99 10.03 -32.06
N MET A 29 34.68 11.31 -31.84
CA MET A 29 33.78 11.73 -30.76
C MET A 29 32.36 11.19 -30.97
N ILE A 30 31.81 11.29 -32.18
CA ILE A 30 30.49 10.76 -32.51
C ILE A 30 30.46 9.22 -32.38
N ALA A 31 31.49 8.54 -32.89
CA ALA A 31 31.62 7.10 -32.81
C ALA A 31 31.76 6.62 -31.35
N PHE A 32 32.51 7.33 -30.52
CA PHE A 32 32.70 6.99 -29.10
C PHE A 32 31.38 7.06 -28.31
N LEU A 33 30.59 8.12 -28.52
CA LEU A 33 29.28 8.26 -27.87
C LEU A 33 28.32 7.13 -28.27
N SER A 34 28.30 6.77 -29.56
CA SER A 34 27.49 5.65 -30.08
C SER A 34 27.97 4.29 -29.55
N PHE A 35 29.29 4.03 -29.54
CA PHE A 35 29.86 2.76 -29.12
C PHE A 35 29.74 2.51 -27.61
N SER A 36 29.70 3.57 -26.80
CA SER A 36 29.49 3.46 -25.35
C SER A 36 28.13 2.83 -25.01
N SER A 37 27.05 3.27 -25.66
CA SER A 37 25.69 2.72 -25.48
C SER A 37 25.55 1.29 -26.03
N GLN A 38 26.21 0.99 -27.16
CA GLN A 38 26.22 -0.37 -27.70
C GLN A 38 27.02 -1.34 -26.83
N SER A 39 28.07 -0.85 -26.16
CA SER A 39 28.86 -1.64 -25.23
C SER A 39 28.06 -1.99 -23.96
N SER A 40 27.27 -1.07 -23.40
CA SER A 40 26.40 -1.38 -22.26
C SER A 40 25.31 -2.39 -22.63
N SER A 41 24.70 -2.24 -23.81
CA SER A 41 23.68 -3.18 -24.33
C SER A 41 24.23 -4.60 -24.56
N ALA A 42 25.47 -4.71 -25.06
CA ALA A 42 26.15 -6.00 -25.22
C ALA A 42 26.49 -6.66 -23.87
N ARG A 43 26.88 -5.87 -22.86
CA ARG A 43 27.08 -6.35 -21.49
C ARG A 43 25.77 -6.83 -20.87
N ASP A 44 24.69 -6.08 -21.01
CA ASP A 44 23.36 -6.49 -20.52
C ASP A 44 22.88 -7.78 -21.18
N SER A 45 23.11 -7.95 -22.49
CA SER A 45 22.84 -9.20 -23.19
C SER A 45 23.63 -10.38 -22.61
N THR A 46 24.89 -10.15 -22.25
CA THR A 46 25.75 -11.16 -21.60
C THR A 46 25.23 -11.50 -20.19
N ARG A 47 24.89 -10.49 -19.37
CA ARG A 47 24.28 -10.68 -18.04
C ARG A 47 22.99 -11.50 -18.09
N MET A 48 22.12 -11.20 -19.05
CA MET A 48 20.89 -11.94 -19.26
C MET A 48 21.15 -13.38 -19.70
N ALA A 49 22.15 -13.62 -20.55
CA ALA A 49 22.54 -14.96 -20.97
C ALA A 49 23.11 -15.78 -19.79
N ASP A 50 24.00 -15.18 -19.00
CA ASP A 50 24.63 -15.81 -17.85
C ASP A 50 23.61 -16.18 -16.78
N THR A 51 22.76 -15.25 -16.36
CA THR A 51 21.69 -15.51 -15.38
C THR A 51 20.71 -16.60 -15.88
N THR A 52 20.43 -16.64 -17.19
CA THR A 52 19.64 -17.71 -17.80
C THR A 52 20.34 -19.07 -17.71
N ASN A 53 21.64 -19.11 -18.00
CA ASN A 53 22.43 -20.34 -17.96
C ASN A 53 22.59 -20.87 -16.54
N ILE A 54 22.95 -20.00 -15.57
CA ILE A 54 23.00 -20.32 -14.13
C ILE A 54 21.73 -21.03 -13.73
N THR A 55 20.62 -20.50 -14.21
CA THR A 55 19.38 -21.05 -13.74
C THR A 55 18.97 -22.36 -14.39
N LYS A 56 19.19 -22.53 -15.70
CA LYS A 56 18.95 -23.83 -16.32
C LYS A 56 19.66 -24.94 -15.54
N TRP A 57 20.89 -24.68 -15.09
CA TRP A 57 21.63 -25.63 -14.27
C TRP A 57 21.08 -25.77 -12.85
N LEU A 58 20.57 -24.71 -12.21
CA LEU A 58 19.89 -24.82 -10.91
C LEU A 58 18.67 -25.75 -10.99
N TRP A 59 17.88 -25.68 -12.06
CA TRP A 59 16.76 -26.60 -12.29
C TRP A 59 17.23 -28.04 -12.46
N VAL A 60 18.28 -28.26 -13.27
CA VAL A 60 18.89 -29.59 -13.44
C VAL A 60 19.37 -30.12 -12.10
N PHE A 61 20.00 -29.28 -11.28
CA PHE A 61 20.48 -29.65 -9.96
C PHE A 61 19.36 -30.02 -8.99
N LYS A 62 18.27 -29.22 -8.93
CA LYS A 62 17.11 -29.55 -8.09
C LYS A 62 16.43 -30.85 -8.53
N ALA A 63 16.37 -31.12 -9.83
CA ALA A 63 15.79 -32.36 -10.35
C ALA A 63 16.54 -33.61 -9.88
N ILE A 64 17.85 -33.51 -9.63
CA ILE A 64 18.66 -34.65 -9.14
C ILE A 64 18.82 -34.70 -7.62
N SER A 65 18.85 -33.56 -6.94
CA SER A 65 19.21 -33.46 -5.52
C SER A 65 18.05 -33.04 -4.61
N TRP A 66 16.87 -32.82 -5.20
CA TRP A 66 15.64 -32.35 -4.54
C TRP A 66 15.73 -30.97 -3.86
N THR A 67 16.89 -30.33 -3.87
CA THR A 67 17.16 -29.04 -3.21
C THR A 67 18.06 -28.17 -4.09
N TYR A 68 18.04 -26.85 -3.92
CA TYR A 68 19.01 -25.95 -4.58
C TYR A 68 20.31 -25.86 -3.79
N PRO A 69 21.49 -25.57 -4.38
CA PRO A 69 22.74 -25.44 -3.64
C PRO A 69 22.68 -24.25 -2.66
N MET A 70 23.38 -24.35 -1.53
CA MET A 70 23.53 -23.23 -0.60
C MET A 70 24.54 -22.21 -1.16
N PRO A 71 24.36 -20.89 -0.97
CA PRO A 71 25.37 -19.92 -1.36
C PRO A 71 26.68 -20.10 -0.57
N ASP A 72 27.83 -19.94 -1.23
CA ASP A 72 29.15 -20.33 -0.69
C ASP A 72 29.52 -19.70 0.66
N SER A 73 29.23 -18.41 0.82
CA SER A 73 29.57 -17.62 2.02
C SER A 73 28.35 -16.83 2.52
N GLN A 74 27.18 -17.46 2.48
CA GLN A 74 25.86 -16.88 2.74
C GLN A 74 25.79 -15.86 3.87
N ILE A 75 25.19 -14.70 3.58
CA ILE A 75 24.53 -13.91 4.61
C ILE A 75 23.16 -14.49 4.87
N THR A 76 22.77 -14.59 6.14
CA THR A 76 21.47 -15.12 6.53
C THR A 76 20.57 -13.99 6.97
N ILE A 77 19.45 -13.82 6.27
CA ILE A 77 18.46 -12.79 6.50
C ILE A 77 17.35 -13.40 7.35
N ASN A 78 17.16 -12.88 8.55
CA ASN A 78 16.16 -13.35 9.52
C ASN A 78 15.05 -12.31 9.69
N ALA A 79 13.80 -12.74 9.48
CA ALA A 79 12.60 -11.92 9.61
C ALA A 79 11.87 -12.05 10.96
N GLY A 80 12.36 -12.89 11.88
CA GLY A 80 11.76 -13.11 13.21
C GLY A 80 10.64 -14.14 13.30
N THR A 81 10.01 -14.45 12.18
CA THR A 81 8.88 -15.39 12.08
C THR A 81 9.30 -16.79 11.63
N GLY A 82 10.58 -17.15 11.79
CA GLY A 82 11.13 -18.43 11.32
C GLY A 82 11.42 -18.48 9.82
N PHE A 83 11.21 -17.38 9.10
CA PHE A 83 11.63 -17.25 7.70
C PHE A 83 13.08 -16.80 7.64
N MET A 84 13.91 -17.66 7.03
CA MET A 84 15.33 -17.43 6.80
C MET A 84 15.61 -17.47 5.31
N ILE A 85 16.37 -16.48 4.83
CA ILE A 85 16.82 -16.41 3.44
C ILE A 85 18.33 -16.29 3.44
N HIS A 86 18.97 -17.06 2.57
CA HIS A 86 20.40 -17.07 2.40
C HIS A 86 20.76 -16.38 1.10
N GLN A 87 21.55 -15.31 1.17
CA GLN A 87 21.97 -14.51 0.02
C GLN A 87 23.51 -14.48 -0.05
N TRP A 88 24.08 -14.65 -1.24
CA TRP A 88 25.49 -14.38 -1.52
C TRP A 88 25.72 -14.29 -3.03
N LYS A 89 26.98 -14.31 -3.45
CA LYS A 89 27.38 -14.52 -4.83
C LYS A 89 27.20 -16.00 -5.23
N ALA A 90 26.76 -16.24 -6.46
CA ALA A 90 26.90 -17.51 -7.17
C ALA A 90 28.38 -17.72 -7.51
N TRP A 91 29.17 -18.04 -6.49
CA TRP A 91 30.63 -18.12 -6.59
C TRP A 91 31.10 -19.51 -7.05
N ASN A 92 32.39 -19.79 -6.91
CA ASN A 92 33.04 -20.92 -7.57
C ASN A 92 32.45 -22.25 -7.17
N ASN A 93 32.05 -22.49 -5.91
CA ASN A 93 31.53 -23.80 -5.55
C ASN A 93 30.11 -23.97 -6.09
N VAL A 94 29.25 -22.94 -6.01
CA VAL A 94 27.94 -22.95 -6.69
C VAL A 94 28.10 -23.22 -8.19
N LEU A 95 28.94 -22.46 -8.90
CA LEU A 95 29.13 -22.63 -10.35
C LEU A 95 29.76 -23.99 -10.70
N ASN A 96 30.68 -24.50 -9.89
CA ASN A 96 31.26 -25.84 -10.07
C ASN A 96 30.22 -26.95 -9.85
N ILE A 97 29.35 -26.82 -8.85
CA ILE A 97 28.21 -27.72 -8.62
C ILE A 97 27.28 -27.72 -9.84
N LEU A 98 27.06 -26.53 -10.43
CA LEU A 98 26.27 -26.33 -11.64
C LEU A 98 27.01 -26.71 -12.94
N LYS A 99 28.28 -27.13 -12.86
CA LYS A 99 29.15 -27.47 -14.01
C LYS A 99 29.26 -26.34 -15.03
N MET A 100 29.34 -25.10 -14.56
CA MET A 100 29.45 -23.92 -15.40
C MET A 100 30.86 -23.35 -15.44
N SER A 101 31.19 -22.68 -16.54
CA SER A 101 32.36 -21.79 -16.61
C SER A 101 32.17 -20.57 -15.71
N ASP A 102 33.28 -19.92 -15.35
CA ASP A 102 33.33 -18.72 -14.50
C ASP A 102 32.45 -17.60 -15.08
N ALA A 103 31.22 -17.45 -14.56
CA ALA A 103 30.22 -16.50 -15.03
C ALA A 103 30.31 -15.21 -14.20
N LYS A 104 30.90 -14.17 -14.77
CA LYS A 104 31.17 -12.88 -14.14
C LYS A 104 30.70 -11.73 -15.00
N ASP A 105 30.34 -10.64 -14.34
CA ASP A 105 30.04 -9.37 -14.98
C ASP A 105 31.28 -8.81 -15.69
N ASN A 106 31.16 -8.47 -16.98
CA ASN A 106 32.27 -7.97 -17.79
C ASN A 106 32.73 -6.54 -17.45
N LEU A 107 31.97 -5.79 -16.65
CA LEU A 107 32.31 -4.43 -16.23
C LEU A 107 33.20 -4.44 -14.97
N ASP A 108 32.83 -5.22 -13.97
CA ASP A 108 33.48 -5.20 -12.64
C ASP A 108 34.07 -6.56 -12.22
N SER A 109 33.97 -7.59 -13.06
CA SER A 109 34.42 -8.96 -12.80
C SER A 109 33.79 -9.61 -11.57
N SER A 110 32.64 -9.12 -11.11
CA SER A 110 31.89 -9.67 -9.99
C SER A 110 31.03 -10.85 -10.42
N TYR A 111 30.88 -11.81 -9.52
CA TYR A 111 29.90 -12.88 -9.67
C TYR A 111 28.48 -12.35 -9.46
N TYR A 112 27.53 -12.95 -10.18
CA TYR A 112 26.10 -12.69 -10.02
C TYR A 112 25.60 -13.08 -8.63
N SER A 113 24.54 -12.41 -8.18
CA SER A 113 23.96 -12.66 -6.86
C SER A 113 22.93 -13.79 -6.92
N TYR A 114 22.91 -14.58 -5.86
CA TYR A 114 22.07 -15.77 -5.71
C TYR A 114 21.51 -15.84 -4.29
N SER A 115 20.20 -16.05 -4.21
CA SER A 115 19.49 -16.19 -2.94
C SER A 115 18.62 -17.44 -2.93
N THR A 116 18.47 -18.08 -1.77
CA THR A 116 17.59 -19.24 -1.56
C THR A 116 16.96 -19.19 -0.17
N ASP A 117 15.84 -19.86 0.01
CA ASP A 117 15.18 -19.98 1.32
C ASP A 117 15.84 -21.06 2.20
N ASP A 118 15.50 -21.07 3.50
CA ASP A 118 15.99 -22.06 4.47
C ASP A 118 15.76 -23.51 4.04
N THR A 119 14.62 -23.78 3.38
CA THR A 119 14.28 -25.13 2.91
C THR A 119 14.96 -25.50 1.60
N ARG A 120 15.65 -24.55 0.95
CA ARG A 120 16.33 -24.69 -0.35
C ARG A 120 15.37 -25.15 -1.45
N SER A 121 14.11 -24.74 -1.33
CA SER A 121 13.00 -25.07 -2.24
C SER A 121 12.77 -23.98 -3.28
N PHE A 122 13.11 -22.73 -2.96
CA PHE A 122 12.95 -21.54 -3.77
C PHE A 122 14.28 -20.81 -3.92
N TYR A 123 14.45 -20.09 -5.02
CA TYR A 123 15.67 -19.35 -5.29
C TYR A 123 15.44 -18.19 -6.24
N SER A 124 16.35 -17.23 -6.18
CA SER A 124 16.44 -16.13 -7.15
C SER A 124 17.88 -15.94 -7.59
N VAL A 125 18.05 -15.66 -8.87
CA VAL A 125 19.32 -15.19 -9.44
C VAL A 125 19.07 -13.79 -9.96
N TRP A 126 19.93 -12.84 -9.59
CA TRP A 126 19.66 -11.44 -9.84
C TRP A 126 20.94 -10.63 -10.04
N TRP A 127 20.77 -9.50 -10.73
CA TRP A 127 21.82 -8.54 -11.01
C TRP A 127 21.25 -7.19 -11.44
N PHE A 128 22.14 -6.21 -11.65
CA PHE A 128 21.78 -4.90 -12.16
C PHE A 128 22.15 -4.74 -13.64
N LEU A 129 21.18 -4.36 -14.48
CA LEU A 129 21.39 -4.00 -15.89
C LEU A 129 21.74 -2.51 -16.01
N GLU A 130 22.56 -2.16 -17.00
CA GLU A 130 22.94 -0.78 -17.25
C GLU A 130 21.85 0.02 -17.98
N ASN A 131 21.04 -0.65 -18.80
CA ASN A 131 19.96 -0.03 -19.56
C ASN A 131 18.57 -0.57 -19.12
N PRO A 132 17.51 0.27 -19.15
CA PRO A 132 16.16 -0.18 -18.82
C PRO A 132 15.63 -1.19 -19.86
N PRO A 133 14.71 -2.08 -19.47
CA PRO A 133 13.93 -2.86 -20.42
C PRO A 133 13.08 -1.91 -21.29
N THR A 134 13.33 -1.90 -22.59
CA THR A 134 12.69 -0.95 -23.52
C THR A 134 11.22 -1.31 -23.75
N SER A 135 10.29 -0.53 -23.20
CA SER A 135 8.90 -0.51 -23.67
C SER A 135 8.79 0.46 -24.86
N LEU A 136 8.97 -0.03 -26.10
CA LEU A 136 8.48 0.54 -27.37
C LEU A 136 8.64 2.07 -27.65
N LYS A 137 9.45 2.81 -26.89
CA LYS A 137 9.60 4.28 -27.01
C LYS A 137 10.92 4.72 -27.68
N ASP A 138 11.89 3.80 -27.80
CA ASP A 138 13.25 4.13 -28.26
C ASP A 138 13.50 3.90 -29.76
N TYR A 139 12.47 3.52 -30.53
CA TYR A 139 12.59 3.42 -32.00
C TYR A 139 12.61 4.78 -32.71
N LEU A 140 12.49 5.90 -31.99
CA LEU A 140 12.50 7.22 -32.58
C LEU A 140 13.55 8.10 -31.89
N ASN A 141 14.77 8.01 -32.43
CA ASN A 141 15.85 9.00 -32.35
C ASN A 141 17.00 8.68 -31.34
N PRO A 142 18.18 8.24 -31.81
CA PRO A 142 19.37 7.99 -30.99
C PRO A 142 20.00 9.25 -30.38
N PHE A 143 19.40 10.43 -30.56
CA PHE A 143 19.89 11.72 -30.06
C PHE A 143 19.05 12.32 -28.92
N TRP A 144 17.98 11.67 -28.47
CA TRP A 144 17.09 12.25 -27.45
C TRP A 144 17.66 12.15 -26.02
N ASP A 145 18.62 11.28 -25.77
CA ASP A 145 19.13 10.98 -24.43
C ASP A 145 20.22 11.95 -23.91
N ILE A 146 20.32 13.14 -24.51
CA ILE A 146 21.34 14.15 -24.13
C ILE A 146 20.82 15.12 -23.07
N LYS A 147 19.51 15.16 -22.77
CA LYS A 147 18.97 16.14 -21.81
C LYS A 147 18.92 15.70 -20.36
N ASN A 148 18.97 14.41 -20.02
CA ASN A 148 18.80 13.97 -18.64
C ASN A 148 19.61 12.70 -18.29
N ALA A 149 20.95 12.78 -18.26
CA ALA A 149 21.72 12.14 -17.20
C ALA A 149 23.22 12.40 -17.36
N ALA A 150 23.79 13.14 -16.41
CA ALA A 150 25.13 12.83 -15.97
C ALA A 150 25.08 11.43 -15.30
N ILE A 151 25.19 10.36 -16.09
CA ILE A 151 25.43 9.00 -15.57
C ILE A 151 26.90 8.98 -15.12
N ASN A 152 27.18 9.58 -13.98
CA ASN A 152 28.35 9.24 -13.18
C ASN A 152 28.18 7.77 -12.77
N ILE A 153 28.77 6.85 -13.54
CA ILE A 153 28.88 5.44 -13.20
C ILE A 153 30.08 5.33 -12.27
N ASN A 154 29.87 5.52 -10.98
CA ASN A 154 30.79 4.96 -10.00
C ASN A 154 30.57 3.44 -10.01
N ALA A 155 31.63 2.64 -10.13
CA ALA A 155 31.52 1.18 -10.12
C ALA A 155 30.87 0.65 -8.83
N ALA A 156 30.94 1.42 -7.74
CA ALA A 156 30.36 1.09 -6.44
C ALA A 156 28.91 1.62 -6.23
N ASP A 157 28.37 2.43 -7.15
CA ASP A 157 27.02 3.00 -7.03
C ASP A 157 26.08 2.37 -8.08
N TYR A 158 25.17 1.53 -7.59
CA TYR A 158 24.17 0.80 -8.37
C TYR A 158 22.83 1.54 -8.44
N SER A 159 22.70 2.73 -7.82
CA SER A 159 21.45 3.51 -7.76
C SER A 159 20.89 3.91 -9.14
N LYS A 160 21.76 3.98 -10.15
CA LYS A 160 21.42 4.32 -11.55
C LYS A 160 21.26 3.10 -12.46
N ARG A 161 21.40 1.88 -11.93
CA ARG A 161 21.26 0.63 -12.69
C ARG A 161 19.88 0.00 -12.43
N TYR A 162 19.41 -0.81 -13.36
CA TYR A 162 18.07 -1.40 -13.34
C TYR A 162 18.10 -2.79 -12.71
N PHE A 163 17.28 -3.01 -11.69
CA PHE A 163 17.20 -4.28 -11.00
C PHE A 163 16.56 -5.36 -11.88
N PHE A 164 17.26 -6.46 -12.09
CA PHE A 164 16.81 -7.60 -12.87
C PHE A 164 17.00 -8.89 -12.07
N TYR A 165 15.96 -9.71 -12.00
CA TYR A 165 16.04 -11.01 -11.36
C TYR A 165 15.23 -12.03 -12.16
N LYS A 166 15.50 -13.31 -11.92
CA LYS A 166 14.69 -14.39 -12.47
C LYS A 166 14.26 -15.37 -11.39
N TRP A 167 13.18 -16.09 -11.70
CA TRP A 167 12.64 -17.27 -11.01
C TRP A 167 11.70 -16.94 -9.85
N ASP A 168 12.03 -17.35 -8.63
CA ASP A 168 11.12 -17.23 -7.50
C ASP A 168 11.29 -15.87 -6.80
N TRP A 169 10.22 -15.40 -6.17
CA TRP A 169 10.22 -14.16 -5.38
C TRP A 169 10.84 -14.38 -4.01
N VAL A 170 12.13 -14.68 -3.99
CA VAL A 170 12.94 -14.68 -2.76
C VAL A 170 13.37 -13.25 -2.48
N TRP A 171 13.25 -12.82 -1.23
CA TRP A 171 13.63 -11.46 -0.82
C TRP A 171 15.11 -11.18 -1.08
N ILE A 172 15.38 -9.97 -1.59
CA ILE A 172 16.72 -9.52 -1.92
C ILE A 172 17.00 -8.23 -1.16
N LEU A 173 18.11 -8.20 -0.42
CA LEU A 173 18.53 -7.01 0.33
C LEU A 173 19.64 -6.25 -0.38
N THR A 174 19.46 -4.93 -0.45
CA THR A 174 20.46 -3.97 -0.94
C THR A 174 20.56 -2.76 0.00
N GLU A 175 21.67 -2.02 -0.06
CA GLU A 175 21.80 -0.74 0.66
C GLU A 175 20.80 0.28 0.13
N SER A 176 20.21 1.08 1.01
CA SER A 176 19.12 1.99 0.62
C SER A 176 19.54 3.10 -0.34
N TRP A 177 20.80 3.54 -0.31
CA TRP A 177 21.28 4.73 -1.04
C TRP A 177 21.98 4.40 -2.35
N THR A 178 22.78 3.34 -2.35
CA THR A 178 23.64 2.94 -3.48
C THR A 178 23.11 1.71 -4.21
N ASN A 179 22.06 1.07 -3.69
CA ASN A 179 21.61 -0.27 -4.09
C ASN A 179 22.73 -1.34 -4.04
N LEU A 180 23.78 -1.12 -3.24
CA LEU A 180 24.87 -2.07 -3.09
C LEU A 180 24.33 -3.40 -2.52
N PRO A 181 24.61 -4.56 -3.15
CA PRO A 181 24.14 -5.85 -2.65
C PRO A 181 24.55 -6.11 -1.20
N ALA A 182 23.66 -6.66 -0.38
CA ALA A 182 23.93 -6.88 1.04
C ALA A 182 25.17 -7.78 1.28
N GLU A 183 25.44 -8.74 0.38
CA GLU A 183 26.66 -9.57 0.45
C GLU A 183 27.97 -8.79 0.26
N GLN A 184 27.92 -7.53 -0.18
CA GLN A 184 29.08 -6.64 -0.24
C GLN A 184 29.14 -5.67 0.95
N LEU A 185 28.05 -5.54 1.72
CA LEU A 185 27.96 -4.68 2.90
C LEU A 185 28.36 -5.38 4.19
N TYR A 186 28.22 -6.70 4.23
CA TYR A 186 28.42 -7.51 5.43
C TYR A 186 29.49 -8.59 5.21
N PRO A 187 30.21 -9.00 6.28
CA PRO A 187 31.13 -10.12 6.21
C PRO A 187 30.42 -11.43 5.81
N ALA A 188 31.18 -12.32 5.17
CA ALA A 188 30.75 -13.69 4.90
C ALA A 188 30.19 -14.37 6.17
N ASN A 189 29.12 -15.16 6.02
CA ASN A 189 28.47 -15.90 7.12
C ASN A 189 27.82 -15.03 8.21
N SER A 190 27.58 -13.74 7.97
CA SER A 190 26.87 -12.89 8.92
C SER A 190 25.37 -13.19 8.95
N VAL A 191 24.74 -13.03 10.13
CA VAL A 191 23.29 -13.07 10.28
C VAL A 191 22.77 -11.64 10.38
N ILE A 192 21.92 -11.25 9.45
CA ILE A 192 21.21 -9.97 9.40
C ILE A 192 19.80 -10.22 9.91
N SER A 193 19.52 -9.72 11.10
CA SER A 193 18.16 -9.71 11.63
C SER A 193 17.47 -8.44 11.17
N LEU A 194 16.47 -8.57 10.29
CA LEU A 194 15.63 -7.45 9.83
C LEU A 194 14.94 -6.73 10.99
N ILE A 195 14.85 -7.42 12.13
CA ILE A 195 14.24 -6.92 13.35
C ILE A 195 15.21 -6.04 14.16
N THR A 196 16.52 -6.25 14.06
CA THR A 196 17.51 -5.55 14.91
C THR A 196 18.52 -4.77 14.09
N GLU A 197 18.41 -4.79 12.77
CA GLU A 197 19.35 -4.12 11.87
C GLU A 197 19.24 -2.60 11.99
N SER A 198 20.39 -1.96 12.19
CA SER A 198 20.53 -0.51 12.33
C SER A 198 20.80 0.20 11.01
N LYS A 199 21.29 -0.52 9.99
CA LYS A 199 21.54 0.04 8.66
C LYS A 199 20.24 0.21 7.88
N SER A 200 20.17 1.27 7.07
CA SER A 200 19.07 1.47 6.13
C SER A 200 19.23 0.55 4.92
N LEU A 201 18.26 -0.33 4.69
CA LEU A 201 18.29 -1.32 3.60
C LEU A 201 16.99 -1.24 2.79
N ASN A 202 17.08 -1.67 1.54
CA ASN A 202 15.95 -1.91 0.65
C ASN A 202 15.69 -3.42 0.55
N LEU A 203 14.42 -3.80 0.67
CA LEU A 203 13.91 -5.13 0.36
C LEU A 203 13.26 -5.12 -1.01
N ASN A 204 13.93 -5.73 -1.97
CA ASN A 204 13.43 -5.83 -3.33
C ASN A 204 12.54 -7.07 -3.43
N ILE A 205 11.25 -6.85 -3.70
CA ILE A 205 10.22 -7.90 -3.83
C ILE A 205 9.98 -8.22 -5.31
N SER A 206 10.17 -7.22 -6.19
CA SER A 206 10.14 -7.40 -7.64
C SER A 206 11.05 -6.39 -8.34
N SER A 207 11.04 -6.37 -9.68
CA SER A 207 11.85 -5.49 -10.51
C SER A 207 11.41 -4.03 -10.40
N THR A 208 10.21 -3.79 -9.89
CA THR A 208 9.61 -2.46 -9.73
C THR A 208 9.22 -2.14 -8.29
N ASN A 209 9.08 -3.15 -7.41
CA ASN A 209 8.61 -2.97 -6.05
C ASN A 209 9.73 -3.18 -5.04
N MET A 210 10.03 -2.12 -4.30
CA MET A 210 11.04 -2.09 -3.24
C MET A 210 10.41 -1.54 -1.96
N ILE A 211 10.70 -2.17 -0.82
CA ILE A 211 10.37 -1.62 0.50
C ILE A 211 11.67 -1.07 1.09
N SER A 212 11.76 0.25 1.25
CA SER A 212 12.87 0.89 1.94
C SER A 212 12.55 1.01 3.43
N TRP A 213 13.48 0.59 4.29
CA TRP A 213 13.33 0.76 5.74
C TRP A 213 14.58 1.38 6.39
N THR A 214 14.35 1.99 7.55
CA THR A 214 15.38 2.53 8.45
C THR A 214 15.20 1.91 9.83
N TRP A 215 16.20 2.01 10.71
CA TRP A 215 16.12 1.49 12.09
C TRP A 215 14.87 1.97 12.86
N LEU A 216 14.39 3.19 12.58
CA LEU A 216 13.16 3.75 13.16
C LEU A 216 11.88 2.99 12.70
N ILE A 217 11.85 2.53 11.46
CA ILE A 217 10.74 1.75 10.89
C ILE A 217 10.73 0.34 11.50
N VAL A 218 11.90 -0.26 11.73
CA VAL A 218 12.04 -1.57 12.37
C VAL A 218 11.61 -1.56 13.83
N TRP A 219 11.91 -0.51 14.59
CA TRP A 219 11.42 -0.35 15.97
C TRP A 219 9.88 -0.19 16.04
N ALA A 220 9.27 0.45 15.04
CA ALA A 220 7.82 0.49 14.88
C ALA A 220 7.22 -0.90 14.54
N ILE A 221 7.96 -1.74 13.81
CA ILE A 221 7.57 -3.13 13.52
C ILE A 221 7.77 -4.05 14.75
N GLN A 222 8.84 -3.85 15.53
CA GLN A 222 9.07 -4.59 16.79
C GLN A 222 7.99 -4.33 17.84
N SER A 223 7.57 -3.07 17.97
CA SER A 223 6.48 -2.71 18.88
C SER A 223 5.11 -3.24 18.42
N THR A 224 4.96 -3.60 17.15
CA THR A 224 3.75 -4.25 16.60
C THR A 224 3.81 -5.78 16.62
N GLN A 225 5.00 -6.41 16.65
CA GLN A 225 5.18 -7.89 16.72
C GLN A 225 4.92 -8.50 18.10
N ASN A 226 4.95 -7.72 19.19
CA ASN A 226 4.66 -8.21 20.55
C ASN A 226 3.16 -8.40 20.84
N TRP A 227 2.29 -8.34 19.83
CA TRP A 227 0.85 -8.58 19.97
C TRP A 227 0.42 -9.63 18.95
N ASN A 228 -0.10 -10.75 19.44
CA ASN A 228 -0.66 -11.85 18.65
C ASN A 228 -1.77 -11.35 17.72
N TYR A 229 -1.42 -10.96 16.49
CA TYR A 229 -2.39 -10.79 15.42
C TYR A 229 -2.56 -12.13 14.72
N ASN A 230 -3.73 -12.75 14.88
CA ASN A 230 -4.16 -13.81 13.98
C ASN A 230 -4.54 -13.14 12.66
N PHE A 231 -3.64 -13.19 11.66
CA PHE A 231 -3.81 -12.69 10.29
C PHE A 231 -4.91 -13.44 9.48
N ASN A 232 -5.81 -14.17 10.14
CA ASN A 232 -6.81 -15.00 9.50
C ASN A 232 -7.98 -14.15 8.98
N ALA A 233 -7.73 -13.32 7.98
CA ALA A 233 -8.80 -12.81 7.13
C ALA A 233 -9.39 -13.99 6.31
N PRO A 234 -10.68 -13.97 5.95
CA PRO A 234 -11.24 -14.99 5.07
C PRO A 234 -10.50 -15.04 3.73
N VAL A 235 -10.20 -16.25 3.23
CA VAL A 235 -9.48 -16.46 1.96
C VAL A 235 -10.29 -15.94 0.76
N ALA A 236 -11.62 -15.98 0.86
CA ALA A 236 -12.52 -15.47 -0.16
C ALA A 236 -13.75 -14.86 0.51
N CYS A 237 -14.23 -13.75 -0.07
CA CYS A 237 -15.48 -13.12 0.31
C CYS A 237 -16.47 -13.16 -0.86
N PRO A 238 -17.78 -13.10 -0.56
CA PRO A 238 -18.82 -12.94 -1.58
C PRO A 238 -18.56 -11.72 -2.48
N SER A 239 -19.17 -11.72 -3.67
CA SER A 239 -19.12 -10.57 -4.56
C SER A 239 -19.52 -9.29 -3.79
N TRP A 240 -18.75 -8.22 -3.99
CA TRP A 240 -18.92 -6.91 -3.33
C TRP A 240 -18.51 -6.84 -1.86
N PHE A 241 -18.00 -7.92 -1.29
CA PHE A 241 -17.44 -7.94 0.06
C PHE A 241 -15.93 -8.05 0.01
N ILE A 242 -15.26 -7.45 0.98
CA ILE A 242 -13.81 -7.52 1.16
C ILE A 242 -13.47 -8.31 2.44
N PRO A 243 -12.35 -9.04 2.44
CA PRO A 243 -11.89 -9.74 3.63
C PRO A 243 -11.27 -8.75 4.63
N VAL A 244 -11.70 -8.83 5.89
CA VAL A 244 -11.16 -8.05 7.00
C VAL A 244 -10.35 -8.98 7.91
N PRO A 245 -9.08 -8.66 8.19
CA PRO A 245 -8.30 -9.39 9.19
C PRO A 245 -8.93 -9.29 10.58
N GLY A 246 -8.99 -10.40 11.30
CA GLY A 246 -9.52 -10.45 12.67
C GLY A 246 -8.71 -9.62 13.66
N ASN A 247 -9.32 -9.33 14.81
CA ASN A 247 -8.66 -8.62 15.90
C ASN A 247 -9.06 -9.19 17.26
N GLN A 248 -8.06 -9.66 18.00
CA GLN A 248 -8.25 -10.29 19.31
C GLN A 248 -8.70 -9.30 20.40
N GLU A 249 -8.38 -8.01 20.29
CA GLU A 249 -8.79 -6.97 21.25
C GLU A 249 -10.32 -6.88 21.35
N PHE A 250 -11.01 -7.13 20.24
CA PHE A 250 -12.47 -7.13 20.17
C PHE A 250 -13.07 -8.53 20.12
N SER A 251 -12.25 -9.57 20.36
CA SER A 251 -12.64 -10.98 20.22
C SER A 251 -13.28 -11.30 18.87
N GLN A 252 -12.83 -10.62 17.81
CA GLN A 252 -13.43 -10.72 16.48
C GLN A 252 -12.54 -11.58 15.57
N PRO A 253 -13.03 -12.71 15.03
CA PRO A 253 -12.33 -13.42 13.96
C PRO A 253 -12.32 -12.59 12.68
N GLY A 254 -11.55 -12.99 11.66
CA GLY A 254 -11.67 -12.35 10.34
C GLY A 254 -13.04 -12.60 9.74
N PHE A 255 -13.56 -11.61 9.03
CA PHE A 255 -14.92 -11.60 8.49
C PHE A 255 -14.97 -10.91 7.14
N CYS A 256 -16.09 -11.00 6.44
CA CYS A 256 -16.33 -10.30 5.19
C CYS A 256 -17.23 -9.09 5.43
N VAL A 257 -16.91 -7.93 4.85
CA VAL A 257 -17.74 -6.72 4.94
C VAL A 257 -17.98 -6.11 3.57
N MET A 258 -19.14 -5.49 3.37
CA MET A 258 -19.42 -4.72 2.17
C MET A 258 -18.35 -3.65 1.90
N LYS A 259 -17.82 -3.63 0.66
CA LYS A 259 -16.76 -2.70 0.23
C LYS A 259 -17.20 -1.24 0.27
N PHE A 260 -18.38 -0.99 -0.27
CA PHE A 260 -19.10 0.29 -0.29
C PHE A 260 -20.30 0.20 0.67
N GLU A 261 -20.92 1.33 0.97
CA GLU A 261 -22.22 1.40 1.65
C GLU A 261 -23.27 0.53 0.95
N ALA A 262 -24.29 0.09 1.67
CA ALA A 262 -25.39 -0.68 1.07
C ALA A 262 -26.19 0.17 0.05
N LYS A 263 -26.50 -0.45 -1.09
CA LYS A 263 -27.20 0.14 -2.24
C LYS A 263 -28.31 -0.78 -2.73
N ALA A 264 -29.22 -0.25 -3.53
CA ALA A 264 -30.34 -1.00 -4.10
C ALA A 264 -30.08 -1.33 -5.58
N LEU A 265 -29.76 -2.59 -5.89
CA LEU A 265 -29.50 -3.05 -7.27
C LEU A 265 -30.67 -2.85 -8.23
N ASN A 266 -31.89 -2.93 -7.71
CA ASN A 266 -33.13 -2.77 -8.46
C ASN A 266 -33.52 -1.29 -8.64
N TRP A 267 -32.71 -0.35 -8.16
CA TRP A 267 -32.93 1.09 -8.27
C TRP A 267 -31.71 1.76 -8.90
N VAL A 268 -31.54 1.53 -10.21
CA VAL A 268 -30.44 2.15 -10.97
C VAL A 268 -30.88 3.54 -11.40
N ILE A 269 -30.21 4.58 -10.89
CA ILE A 269 -30.43 5.96 -11.35
C ILE A 269 -29.15 6.49 -12.01
N ASN A 270 -29.24 6.80 -13.31
CA ASN A 270 -28.21 7.48 -14.09
C ASN A 270 -28.15 8.99 -13.79
N SER A 271 -28.12 9.40 -12.52
CA SER A 271 -28.03 10.82 -12.14
C SER A 271 -27.21 11.01 -10.86
N TRP A 272 -26.35 12.02 -10.92
CA TRP A 272 -25.18 12.25 -10.06
C TRP A 272 -25.51 12.78 -8.66
N TYR A 273 -26.73 13.27 -8.46
CA TYR A 273 -27.24 13.86 -7.21
C TYR A 273 -28.58 13.25 -6.88
N ASN A 274 -28.57 12.10 -6.21
CA ASN A 274 -29.79 11.45 -5.76
C ASN A 274 -29.61 10.82 -4.39
N TRP A 275 -30.75 10.59 -3.77
CA TRP A 275 -30.91 9.93 -2.49
C TRP A 275 -31.94 8.82 -2.69
N HIS A 276 -31.65 7.65 -2.16
CA HIS A 276 -32.55 6.51 -2.19
C HIS A 276 -33.04 6.20 -0.79
N ASN A 277 -34.32 6.47 -0.54
CA ASN A 277 -34.93 6.04 0.71
C ASN A 277 -35.14 4.53 0.67
N TYR A 278 -34.85 3.85 1.78
CA TYR A 278 -35.05 2.41 1.89
C TYR A 278 -36.48 1.99 1.53
N SER A 279 -36.58 0.97 0.68
CA SER A 279 -37.80 0.24 0.39
C SER A 279 -37.63 -1.24 0.71
N VAL A 280 -38.70 -1.87 1.19
CA VAL A 280 -38.73 -3.33 1.43
C VAL A 280 -38.53 -4.16 0.16
N SER A 281 -38.73 -3.55 -1.02
CA SER A 281 -38.46 -4.18 -2.31
C SER A 281 -36.98 -4.13 -2.72
N ASP A 282 -36.12 -3.44 -1.96
CA ASP A 282 -34.73 -3.22 -2.35
C ASP A 282 -33.91 -4.51 -2.31
N THR A 283 -33.18 -4.74 -3.40
CA THR A 283 -32.18 -5.81 -3.47
C THR A 283 -30.84 -5.23 -3.02
N VAL A 284 -30.48 -5.53 -1.78
CA VAL A 284 -29.30 -4.98 -1.11
C VAL A 284 -28.01 -5.48 -1.76
N ALA A 285 -27.11 -4.58 -2.12
CA ALA A 285 -25.77 -4.87 -2.61
C ALA A 285 -24.77 -3.78 -2.22
N SER A 286 -23.50 -3.97 -2.61
CA SER A 286 -22.42 -3.01 -2.37
C SER A 286 -21.70 -2.71 -3.69
N THR A 287 -22.37 -2.01 -4.59
CA THR A 287 -21.84 -1.68 -5.91
C THR A 287 -21.10 -0.34 -5.90
N PRO A 288 -20.17 -0.11 -6.84
CA PRO A 288 -19.54 1.19 -6.96
C PRO A 288 -20.53 2.28 -7.43
N GLN A 289 -21.43 1.93 -8.36
CA GLN A 289 -22.47 2.82 -8.86
C GLN A 289 -23.62 2.98 -7.86
N ASP A 290 -24.42 4.04 -8.05
CA ASP A 290 -25.61 4.42 -7.28
C ASP A 290 -25.33 5.01 -5.88
N PRO A 291 -26.23 5.86 -5.35
CA PRO A 291 -26.10 6.38 -3.99
C PRO A 291 -26.43 5.30 -2.95
N ALA A 292 -25.95 5.50 -1.71
CA ALA A 292 -26.29 4.64 -0.58
C ALA A 292 -27.80 4.66 -0.30
N ILE A 293 -28.34 3.52 0.13
CA ILE A 293 -29.66 3.45 0.76
C ILE A 293 -29.60 4.25 2.07
N ILE A 294 -30.55 5.15 2.27
CA ILE A 294 -30.68 5.97 3.47
C ILE A 294 -32.11 5.96 4.02
N ASN A 295 -32.31 6.71 5.11
CA ASN A 295 -33.63 6.96 5.70
C ASN A 295 -34.34 5.65 6.12
N LEU A 296 -33.62 4.82 6.86
CA LEU A 296 -34.12 3.58 7.44
C LEU A 296 -33.84 3.51 8.94
N THR A 297 -34.67 2.75 9.65
CA THR A 297 -34.45 2.39 11.05
C THR A 297 -33.40 1.28 11.16
N GLN A 298 -32.78 1.13 12.33
CA GLN A 298 -31.79 0.06 12.54
C GLN A 298 -32.40 -1.35 12.33
N ILE A 299 -33.68 -1.54 12.71
CA ILE A 299 -34.40 -2.81 12.49
C ILE A 299 -34.59 -3.08 10.99
N GLN A 300 -34.83 -2.04 10.19
CA GLN A 300 -34.88 -2.18 8.74
C GLN A 300 -33.51 -2.49 8.14
N ALA A 301 -32.44 -1.83 8.59
CA ALA A 301 -31.07 -2.15 8.16
C ALA A 301 -30.71 -3.62 8.46
N LEU A 302 -31.17 -4.11 9.62
CA LEU A 302 -31.02 -5.50 10.01
C LEU A 302 -31.78 -6.47 9.11
N ALA A 303 -33.05 -6.19 8.86
CA ALA A 303 -33.86 -6.98 7.94
C ALA A 303 -33.27 -6.96 6.51
N ALA A 304 -32.73 -5.82 6.09
CA ALA A 304 -32.09 -5.63 4.80
C ALA A 304 -30.81 -6.47 4.65
N CYS A 305 -29.95 -6.55 5.68
CA CYS A 305 -28.79 -7.44 5.61
C CYS A 305 -29.19 -8.92 5.58
N LYS A 306 -30.19 -9.32 6.38
CA LYS A 306 -30.69 -10.70 6.39
C LYS A 306 -31.41 -11.10 5.11
N SER A 307 -31.95 -10.16 4.34
CA SER A 307 -32.61 -10.46 3.07
C SER A 307 -31.63 -10.93 1.99
N ILE A 308 -30.32 -10.67 2.15
CA ILE A 308 -29.26 -11.21 1.29
C ILE A 308 -29.19 -12.73 1.47
N TRP A 309 -29.04 -13.17 2.73
CA TRP A 309 -29.06 -14.57 3.17
C TRP A 309 -28.99 -14.65 4.70
N ASP A 310 -29.32 -15.81 5.27
CA ASP A 310 -29.37 -16.03 6.73
C ASP A 310 -28.03 -15.80 7.46
N TRP A 311 -26.90 -15.84 6.75
CA TRP A 311 -25.55 -15.65 7.33
C TRP A 311 -25.04 -14.21 7.27
N TYR A 312 -25.82 -13.27 6.72
CA TYR A 312 -25.45 -11.86 6.70
C TYR A 312 -26.13 -11.11 7.85
N HIS A 313 -25.40 -10.17 8.42
CA HIS A 313 -25.89 -9.31 9.51
C HIS A 313 -25.47 -7.86 9.29
N LEU A 314 -26.19 -6.95 9.94
CA LEU A 314 -25.73 -5.57 10.07
C LEU A 314 -24.41 -5.57 10.82
N ILE A 315 -23.42 -4.83 10.31
CA ILE A 315 -22.10 -4.74 10.92
C ILE A 315 -22.20 -4.45 12.42
N THR A 316 -21.50 -5.23 13.23
CA THR A 316 -21.45 -5.06 14.68
C THR A 316 -20.45 -4.00 15.10
N ASN A 317 -20.59 -3.51 16.33
CA ASN A 317 -19.65 -2.55 16.88
C ASN A 317 -18.23 -3.10 16.95
N ASN A 318 -18.05 -4.37 17.32
CA ASN A 318 -16.74 -5.02 17.35
C ASN A 318 -16.14 -5.19 15.95
N GLU A 319 -16.94 -5.49 14.94
CA GLU A 319 -16.49 -5.55 13.54
C GLU A 319 -16.05 -4.17 13.05
N TRP A 320 -16.84 -3.13 13.32
CA TRP A 320 -16.45 -1.75 13.01
C TRP A 320 -15.11 -1.39 13.65
N MET A 321 -14.98 -1.65 14.95
CA MET A 321 -13.75 -1.38 15.71
C MET A 321 -12.57 -2.18 15.17
N THR A 322 -12.79 -3.42 14.72
CA THR A 322 -11.77 -4.26 14.09
C THR A 322 -11.26 -3.63 12.79
N ILE A 323 -12.16 -3.12 11.94
CA ILE A 323 -11.79 -2.40 10.72
C ILE A 323 -11.00 -1.14 11.07
N SER A 324 -11.52 -0.28 11.97
CA SER A 324 -10.86 0.97 12.36
C SER A 324 -9.47 0.75 12.94
N ARG A 325 -9.31 -0.26 13.80
CA ARG A 325 -8.04 -0.68 14.40
C ARG A 325 -7.05 -1.21 13.38
N ASN A 326 -7.52 -1.78 12.27
CA ASN A 326 -6.67 -2.20 11.17
C ASN A 326 -6.23 -1.01 10.31
N LEU A 327 -7.18 -0.16 9.91
CA LEU A 327 -6.94 1.00 9.04
C LEU A 327 -5.94 1.98 9.63
N GLU A 328 -6.03 2.23 10.94
CA GLU A 328 -5.12 3.14 11.62
C GLU A 328 -3.67 2.64 11.67
N GLN A 329 -3.44 1.34 11.49
CA GLN A 329 -2.10 0.72 11.50
C GLN A 329 -1.43 0.68 10.12
N VAL A 330 -2.15 1.06 9.07
CA VAL A 330 -1.64 1.02 7.69
C VAL A 330 -1.10 2.40 7.32
N SER A 331 0.19 2.48 7.02
CA SER A 331 0.90 3.75 6.81
C SER A 331 0.31 4.57 5.64
N SER A 332 -0.12 3.92 4.55
CA SER A 332 -0.68 4.57 3.36
C SER A 332 -2.02 5.28 3.60
N ASN A 333 -2.66 5.06 4.76
CA ASN A 333 -3.88 5.75 5.17
C ASN A 333 -3.59 7.08 5.88
N TRP A 334 -2.34 7.34 6.26
CA TRP A 334 -1.89 8.57 6.90
C TRP A 334 -1.29 9.52 5.88
N SER A 335 -1.55 10.81 6.02
CA SER A 335 -1.03 11.84 5.10
C SER A 335 0.49 11.94 5.07
N SER A 336 1.14 11.52 6.15
CA SER A 336 2.60 11.47 6.26
C SER A 336 3.21 10.16 5.75
N ASN A 337 2.38 9.19 5.37
CA ASN A 337 2.77 7.80 5.11
C ASN A 337 3.50 7.15 6.31
N ILE A 338 3.27 7.65 7.52
CA ILE A 338 3.77 7.12 8.78
C ILE A 338 2.56 6.91 9.68
N VAL A 339 2.45 5.71 10.24
CA VAL A 339 1.37 5.35 11.16
C VAL A 339 1.35 6.34 12.34
N TRP A 340 0.16 6.83 12.70
CA TRP A 340 -0.05 7.72 13.84
C TRP A 340 0.54 9.12 13.72
N SER A 341 0.94 9.52 12.52
CA SER A 341 1.58 10.81 12.28
C SER A 341 0.74 11.67 11.34
N TRP A 342 0.53 12.92 11.73
CA TRP A 342 -0.36 13.88 11.08
C TRP A 342 -1.84 13.49 11.17
N TYR A 343 -2.49 13.18 10.05
CA TYR A 343 -3.89 12.81 10.05
C TYR A 343 -4.16 11.60 9.16
N ILE A 344 -5.12 10.79 9.57
CA ILE A 344 -5.71 9.77 8.70
C ILE A 344 -6.69 10.45 7.74
N PHE A 345 -6.76 9.95 6.51
CA PHE A 345 -7.74 10.49 5.56
C PHE A 345 -9.17 10.08 5.93
N ASN A 346 -10.13 10.98 5.73
CA ASN A 346 -11.48 10.90 6.30
C ASN A 346 -12.60 10.94 5.25
N TRP A 347 -12.54 10.14 4.18
CA TRP A 347 -13.69 9.91 3.26
C TRP A 347 -14.37 11.20 2.73
N HIS A 348 -15.62 11.11 2.31
CA HIS A 348 -16.45 12.25 1.96
C HIS A 348 -17.07 12.92 3.21
N ASN A 349 -16.42 13.97 3.74
CA ASN A 349 -16.78 14.64 5.00
C ASN A 349 -16.52 16.16 4.96
N ASN A 350 -16.66 16.80 3.81
CA ASN A 350 -16.28 18.20 3.60
C ASN A 350 -17.41 19.08 3.07
N GLY A 351 -18.62 18.54 3.00
CA GLY A 351 -19.79 19.18 2.43
C GLY A 351 -19.67 19.46 0.94
N ASN A 352 -18.71 18.84 0.24
CA ASN A 352 -18.42 19.12 -1.16
C ASN A 352 -18.33 17.86 -2.05
N PRO A 353 -19.39 17.55 -2.81
CA PRO A 353 -20.65 18.30 -2.84
C PRO A 353 -21.51 18.06 -1.59
N GLY A 354 -22.48 18.94 -1.36
CA GLY A 354 -23.41 18.87 -0.23
C GLY A 354 -24.48 17.79 -0.38
N SER A 355 -24.09 16.57 -0.74
CA SER A 355 -25.01 15.45 -1.00
C SER A 355 -24.33 14.10 -0.84
N ILE A 356 -25.11 13.03 -0.87
CA ILE A 356 -24.60 11.67 -1.07
C ILE A 356 -24.03 11.57 -2.48
N ILE A 357 -22.90 10.87 -2.65
CA ILE A 357 -22.26 10.63 -3.94
C ILE A 357 -21.93 9.15 -4.14
N ALA A 358 -22.05 8.67 -5.39
CA ALA A 358 -21.67 7.32 -5.78
C ALA A 358 -20.15 7.13 -5.73
N ALA A 359 -19.70 5.88 -5.58
CA ALA A 359 -18.28 5.52 -5.54
C ALA A 359 -17.77 5.13 -6.93
N SER A 360 -16.46 4.90 -7.08
CA SER A 360 -15.86 4.49 -8.36
C SER A 360 -15.66 2.98 -8.42
N ALA A 361 -15.73 2.43 -9.64
CA ALA A 361 -15.30 1.06 -9.91
C ALA A 361 -13.77 0.93 -9.91
N ASP A 362 -13.05 2.05 -10.06
CA ASP A 362 -11.60 2.14 -9.98
C ASP A 362 -11.19 2.66 -8.60
N ASP A 363 -10.54 1.82 -7.80
CA ASP A 363 -10.07 2.16 -6.45
C ASP A 363 -8.99 3.26 -6.44
N SER A 364 -8.35 3.53 -7.59
CA SER A 364 -7.40 4.63 -7.71
C SER A 364 -8.08 6.00 -7.81
N ASP A 365 -9.38 6.04 -8.10
CA ASP A 365 -10.16 7.26 -8.22
C ASP A 365 -10.78 7.69 -6.87
N TRP A 366 -9.93 7.82 -5.86
CA TRP A 366 -10.33 8.08 -4.47
C TRP A 366 -10.95 9.46 -4.22
N LEU A 367 -11.05 10.32 -5.24
CA LEU A 367 -11.77 11.60 -5.22
C LEU A 367 -13.04 11.58 -6.09
N PHE A 368 -13.46 10.43 -6.60
CA PHE A 368 -14.57 10.35 -7.52
C PHE A 368 -15.81 11.11 -7.03
N TRP A 369 -16.41 11.92 -7.91
CA TRP A 369 -17.53 12.84 -7.66
C TRP A 369 -17.33 13.94 -6.60
N MET A 370 -16.16 14.05 -5.96
CA MET A 370 -15.83 15.23 -5.16
C MET A 370 -15.48 16.40 -6.10
N THR A 371 -16.26 17.49 -6.07
CA THR A 371 -16.14 18.55 -7.10
C THR A 371 -14.96 19.51 -6.88
N TRP A 372 -14.29 19.84 -7.99
CA TRP A 372 -13.06 20.63 -8.09
C TRP A 372 -13.27 22.14 -7.83
N TRP A 373 -12.93 22.64 -6.63
CA TRP A 373 -12.63 24.06 -6.38
C TRP A 373 -11.44 24.21 -5.42
N PHE A 374 -10.23 24.22 -5.99
CA PHE A 374 -8.93 24.22 -5.30
C PHE A 374 -8.51 25.60 -4.79
N TRP A 375 -9.21 26.18 -3.81
CA TRP A 375 -8.78 27.44 -3.18
C TRP A 375 -9.12 27.54 -1.68
N ASN A 376 -9.03 26.43 -0.92
CA ASN A 376 -9.03 26.50 0.54
C ASN A 376 -8.14 25.40 1.12
N THR A 377 -7.34 25.73 2.14
CA THR A 377 -6.44 24.84 2.89
C THR A 377 -7.16 23.77 3.71
N ALA A 378 -8.49 23.71 3.67
CA ALA A 378 -9.32 22.77 4.42
C ALA A 378 -9.61 21.41 3.73
N PHE A 379 -8.98 21.14 2.58
CA PHE A 379 -9.28 19.98 1.71
C PHE A 379 -8.23 18.86 1.73
N VAL A 380 -7.20 18.93 2.57
CA VAL A 380 -6.04 18.01 2.47
C VAL A 380 -6.31 16.63 3.10
N ASN A 381 -7.40 16.47 3.86
CA ASN A 381 -7.67 15.25 4.64
C ASN A 381 -8.75 14.33 4.05
N ASN A 382 -9.38 14.63 2.92
CA ASN A 382 -10.43 13.77 2.37
C ASN A 382 -9.88 12.80 1.32
N ARG A 383 -10.12 11.52 1.55
CA ARG A 383 -9.85 10.44 0.59
C ARG A 383 -10.92 9.37 0.76
N ARG A 384 -11.64 9.04 -0.31
CA ARG A 384 -12.77 8.11 -0.29
C ARG A 384 -12.38 6.63 -0.31
N THR A 385 -11.09 6.32 -0.21
CA THR A 385 -10.54 4.96 -0.12
C THR A 385 -9.53 4.86 1.01
N LEU A 386 -9.61 3.81 1.82
CA LEU A 386 -8.55 3.42 2.74
C LEU A 386 -8.20 1.94 2.53
N THR A 387 -6.96 1.58 2.82
CA THR A 387 -6.41 0.25 2.57
C THR A 387 -6.24 -0.51 3.89
N LEU A 388 -6.71 -1.75 3.94
CA LEU A 388 -6.47 -2.69 5.03
C LEU A 388 -5.07 -3.32 4.90
N SER A 389 -4.56 -3.88 6.00
CA SER A 389 -3.26 -4.57 6.04
C SER A 389 -3.11 -5.75 5.07
N ASN A 390 -4.23 -6.30 4.57
CA ASN A 390 -4.25 -7.33 3.53
C ASN A 390 -4.44 -6.77 2.11
N TRP A 391 -4.20 -5.46 1.90
CA TRP A 391 -4.36 -4.74 0.63
C TRP A 391 -5.79 -4.58 0.13
N SER A 392 -6.79 -5.06 0.87
CA SER A 392 -8.19 -4.81 0.53
C SER A 392 -8.54 -3.34 0.73
N ILE A 393 -9.33 -2.77 -0.18
CA ILE A 393 -9.72 -1.36 -0.15
C ILE A 393 -11.18 -1.26 0.26
N ILE A 394 -11.45 -0.43 1.26
CA ILE A 394 -12.80 -0.06 1.69
C ILE A 394 -13.12 1.35 1.23
N TRP A 395 -14.39 1.63 0.95
CA TRP A 395 -14.90 2.93 0.49
C TRP A 395 -15.84 3.54 1.51
N ASP A 396 -15.74 4.84 1.70
CA ASP A 396 -16.57 5.71 2.56
C ASP A 396 -16.97 5.13 3.93
N LEU A 397 -16.09 4.36 4.59
CA LEU A 397 -16.44 3.69 5.85
C LEU A 397 -17.02 4.66 6.88
N SER A 398 -16.43 5.84 7.03
CA SER A 398 -16.85 6.83 8.03
C SER A 398 -17.11 8.21 7.42
N GLY A 399 -17.82 8.25 6.30
CA GLY A 399 -18.21 9.46 5.57
C GLY A 399 -19.29 9.16 4.55
N ASN A 400 -19.68 10.18 3.77
CA ASN A 400 -20.77 10.14 2.79
C ASN A 400 -22.16 10.00 3.43
N VAL A 401 -22.39 8.99 4.27
CA VAL A 401 -23.61 8.77 5.05
C VAL A 401 -23.29 8.31 6.47
N TRP A 402 -24.23 8.49 7.39
CA TRP A 402 -24.15 7.83 8.69
C TRP A 402 -24.34 6.32 8.55
N GLU A 403 -23.76 5.53 9.45
CA GLU A 403 -23.85 4.07 9.40
C GLU A 403 -24.57 3.54 10.64
N HIS A 404 -25.66 2.81 10.43
CA HIS A 404 -26.26 1.97 11.47
C HIS A 404 -25.28 0.86 11.85
N VAL A 405 -25.02 0.69 13.15
CA VAL A 405 -24.12 -0.36 13.66
C VAL A 405 -24.80 -1.14 14.77
N ASN A 406 -24.72 -2.47 14.72
CA ASN A 406 -25.29 -3.34 15.75
C ASN A 406 -24.48 -3.21 17.06
N LYS A 407 -25.14 -2.67 18.11
CA LYS A 407 -24.58 -2.48 19.46
C LYS A 407 -24.40 -3.77 20.24
N ALA A 408 -25.21 -4.79 19.95
CA ALA A 408 -25.04 -6.10 20.56
C ALA A 408 -23.90 -6.75 19.80
N ASN A 409 -22.80 -7.08 20.48
CA ASN A 409 -21.76 -7.95 19.94
C ASN A 409 -22.26 -9.41 19.82
N SER A 410 -23.53 -9.56 19.48
CA SER A 410 -24.31 -10.78 19.36
C SER A 410 -25.14 -10.68 18.10
N LEU A 411 -25.22 -11.82 17.41
CA LEU A 411 -26.12 -12.04 16.29
C LEU A 411 -27.52 -12.49 16.75
N ASP A 412 -27.76 -12.54 18.07
CA ASP A 412 -29.06 -12.80 18.67
C ASP A 412 -29.85 -11.49 18.80
N TRP A 413 -31.05 -11.49 18.24
CA TRP A 413 -31.93 -10.33 18.09
C TRP A 413 -33.04 -10.29 19.13
N THR A 414 -33.13 -11.31 19.98
CA THR A 414 -34.16 -11.38 21.02
C THR A 414 -33.88 -10.31 22.09
N GLY A 415 -34.83 -9.38 22.29
CA GLY A 415 -34.72 -8.34 23.30
C GLY A 415 -33.75 -7.18 22.97
N PHE A 416 -33.43 -6.94 21.70
CA PHE A 416 -32.53 -5.85 21.27
C PHE A 416 -32.97 -4.45 21.75
N ASN A 417 -34.29 -4.22 21.77
CA ASN A 417 -34.93 -3.02 22.35
C ASN A 417 -35.01 -3.07 23.89
N ASN A 418 -34.26 -3.92 24.58
CA ASN A 418 -34.21 -3.93 26.06
C ASN A 418 -32.79 -3.63 26.58
N TRP A 419 -31.80 -3.47 25.69
CA TRP A 419 -30.41 -3.21 26.06
C TRP A 419 -30.16 -1.70 26.10
N SER A 420 -29.95 -1.18 27.31
CA SER A 420 -29.73 0.24 27.60
C SER A 420 -28.26 0.48 27.97
N ILE A 421 -27.61 1.46 27.33
CA ILE A 421 -26.25 1.87 27.71
C ILE A 421 -26.35 3.16 28.52
N LEU A 422 -25.80 3.13 29.73
CA LEU A 422 -25.72 4.27 30.63
C LEU A 422 -24.50 5.12 30.26
N VAL A 423 -24.71 6.39 29.94
CA VAL A 423 -23.62 7.35 29.78
C VAL A 423 -23.51 8.11 31.10
N SER A 424 -22.38 8.03 31.79
CA SER A 424 -22.32 8.54 33.17
C SER A 424 -22.43 10.07 33.26
N ASN A 425 -22.22 10.79 32.14
CA ASN A 425 -22.34 12.24 32.01
C ASN A 425 -22.83 12.62 30.59
N ILE A 426 -23.71 13.61 30.47
CA ILE A 426 -24.16 14.15 29.17
C ILE A 426 -22.95 14.72 28.40
N CYS A 427 -22.66 14.18 27.22
CA CYS A 427 -21.71 14.75 26.25
C CYS A 427 -22.45 15.42 25.09
N THR A 428 -23.39 16.31 25.41
CA THR A 428 -24.17 17.01 24.41
C THR A 428 -23.44 18.24 23.90
N TRP A 429 -23.77 18.60 22.67
CA TRP A 429 -23.74 19.97 22.20
C TRP A 429 -24.63 20.84 23.11
N SER A 430 -24.11 21.36 24.22
CA SER A 430 -24.93 22.20 25.11
C SER A 430 -25.18 23.61 24.57
N ASN A 431 -24.87 23.90 23.30
CA ASN A 431 -25.40 25.03 22.55
C ASN A 431 -25.29 24.71 21.05
N TRP A 432 -26.37 24.92 20.31
CA TRP A 432 -26.43 24.80 18.86
C TRP A 432 -25.46 25.79 18.20
N TYR A 433 -24.23 25.36 17.93
CA TYR A 433 -23.34 26.07 17.03
C TYR A 433 -23.19 25.24 15.76
N TYR A 434 -23.87 25.69 14.71
CA TYR A 434 -23.52 25.35 13.34
C TYR A 434 -22.09 25.84 13.09
N SER A 435 -21.10 25.01 13.33
CA SER A 435 -19.81 25.18 12.70
C SER A 435 -19.18 23.80 12.61
N PHE A 436 -18.66 23.45 11.43
CA PHE A 436 -17.30 22.94 11.25
C PHE A 436 -17.04 22.95 9.73
N GLY A 437 -17.21 24.14 9.14
CA GLY A 437 -16.42 24.52 7.98
C GLY A 437 -15.01 24.90 8.43
N SER A 438 -14.14 25.16 7.46
CA SER A 438 -12.70 25.49 7.54
C SER A 438 -12.24 26.62 8.49
N TRP A 439 -13.01 27.03 9.48
CA TRP A 439 -12.80 28.27 10.25
C TRP A 439 -12.80 28.10 11.77
N ASP A 440 -12.90 26.88 12.32
CA ASP A 440 -12.72 26.67 13.76
C ASP A 440 -11.28 26.34 14.14
N PHE A 441 -10.61 27.34 14.70
CA PHE A 441 -9.20 27.28 15.10
C PHE A 441 -8.93 26.57 16.43
N SER A 442 -9.92 26.07 17.17
CA SER A 442 -9.67 25.15 18.29
C SER A 442 -10.96 24.51 18.84
N PRO A 443 -11.28 23.25 18.50
CA PRO A 443 -12.19 22.49 19.35
C PRO A 443 -11.46 22.14 20.66
N PRO A 444 -12.05 22.32 21.86
CA PRO A 444 -11.37 22.03 23.12
C PRO A 444 -10.88 20.57 23.15
N SER A 445 -9.67 20.38 23.68
CA SER A 445 -8.81 19.21 23.49
C SER A 445 -9.25 17.93 24.22
N TRP A 446 -10.24 18.00 25.12
CA TRP A 446 -10.60 16.87 25.98
C TRP A 446 -12.08 16.88 26.35
N TRP A 447 -12.92 16.21 25.56
CA TRP A 447 -14.21 15.71 26.05
C TRP A 447 -14.23 14.21 25.84
N VAL A 448 -13.61 13.50 26.78
CA VAL A 448 -13.73 12.06 26.90
C VAL A 448 -15.01 11.78 27.66
N CYS A 449 -16.01 11.26 26.97
CA CYS A 449 -17.19 10.74 27.63
C CYS A 449 -16.79 9.52 28.46
N ASN A 450 -17.13 9.52 29.75
CA ASN A 450 -17.02 8.33 30.58
C ASN A 450 -18.28 7.48 30.36
N TRP A 451 -18.19 6.54 29.43
CA TRP A 451 -19.27 5.58 29.20
C TRP A 451 -19.17 4.46 30.25
N ALA A 452 -20.29 4.08 30.86
CA ALA A 452 -20.33 2.87 31.67
C ALA A 452 -20.30 1.62 30.76
N ASN A 453 -20.07 0.44 31.34
CA ASN A 453 -20.15 -0.87 30.66
C ASN A 453 -19.14 -1.10 29.51
N GLY A 454 -17.91 -0.60 29.63
CA GLY A 454 -16.80 -0.98 28.73
C GLY A 454 -16.69 -0.20 27.42
N TYR A 455 -17.48 0.85 27.23
CA TYR A 455 -17.43 1.73 26.05
C TYR A 455 -16.61 3.02 26.27
N SER A 456 -15.62 3.01 27.17
CA SER A 456 -14.75 4.17 27.39
C SER A 456 -13.92 4.48 26.15
N TYR A 457 -13.47 5.73 25.98
CA TYR A 457 -12.59 6.11 24.87
C TYR A 457 -11.31 5.26 24.80
N SER A 458 -10.82 4.76 25.94
CA SER A 458 -9.70 3.82 25.98
C SER A 458 -9.99 2.44 25.35
N VAL A 459 -11.26 2.09 25.16
CA VAL A 459 -11.70 0.82 24.55
C VAL A 459 -12.21 1.03 23.12
N ILE A 460 -12.99 2.09 22.89
CA ILE A 460 -13.63 2.35 21.58
C ILE A 460 -13.01 3.50 20.77
N GLY A 461 -11.91 4.06 21.24
CA GLY A 461 -11.11 5.07 20.54
C GLY A 461 -9.88 4.47 19.85
N PRO A 462 -8.96 5.31 19.37
CA PRO A 462 -7.72 4.88 18.72
C PRO A 462 -6.77 4.14 19.67
N LYS A 463 -5.87 3.30 19.13
CA LYS A 463 -4.87 2.59 19.96
C LYS A 463 -3.97 3.55 20.72
N ILE A 464 -3.54 4.64 20.07
CA ILE A 464 -2.75 5.68 20.72
C ILE A 464 -3.68 6.75 21.26
N LEU A 465 -3.69 6.88 22.59
CA LEU A 465 -4.63 7.71 23.34
C LEU A 465 -4.48 9.23 23.10
N ASN A 466 -3.36 9.68 22.52
CA ASN A 466 -3.11 11.09 22.23
C ASN A 466 -3.72 11.55 20.89
N LEU A 467 -4.23 10.63 20.08
CA LEU A 467 -4.86 10.96 18.81
C LEU A 467 -6.25 11.55 19.05
N ASN A 468 -6.54 12.62 18.31
CA ASN A 468 -7.74 13.41 18.46
C ASN A 468 -8.27 13.89 17.09
N SER A 469 -9.22 14.83 17.10
CA SER A 469 -9.84 15.37 15.89
C SER A 469 -8.85 15.95 14.89
N ASP A 470 -7.73 16.50 15.36
CA ASP A 470 -6.69 17.09 14.50
C ASP A 470 -5.97 16.00 13.69
N ASN A 471 -5.98 14.76 14.19
CA ASN A 471 -5.46 13.59 13.50
C ASN A 471 -6.49 12.93 12.58
N GLY A 472 -7.67 13.52 12.39
CA GLY A 472 -8.78 12.87 11.70
C GLY A 472 -9.41 11.73 12.50
N ILE A 473 -9.07 11.60 13.78
CA ILE A 473 -9.68 10.64 14.68
C ILE A 473 -10.83 11.35 15.39
N TRP A 474 -12.04 11.15 14.88
CA TRP A 474 -13.23 11.85 15.34
C TRP A 474 -13.79 11.31 16.67
N ARG A 475 -14.69 12.09 17.30
CA ARG A 475 -14.99 12.03 18.74
C ARG A 475 -16.19 11.12 19.07
N LEU A 476 -16.44 10.88 20.36
CA LEU A 476 -17.65 10.20 20.83
C LEU A 476 -18.75 11.25 21.12
N TYR A 477 -20.00 10.96 20.75
CA TYR A 477 -21.16 11.83 20.89
C TYR A 477 -22.34 11.10 21.54
N SER A 478 -23.04 11.79 22.45
CA SER A 478 -24.33 11.34 23.00
C SER A 478 -25.25 12.54 23.20
N ASN A 479 -26.51 12.44 22.77
CA ASN A 479 -27.50 13.51 22.89
C ASN A 479 -28.23 13.56 24.25
N ALA A 480 -28.02 12.59 25.16
CA ALA A 480 -28.38 12.70 26.59
C ALA A 480 -27.59 11.70 27.47
N ALA A 481 -27.82 11.76 28.81
CA ALA A 481 -27.10 10.95 29.80
C ALA A 481 -27.64 9.52 29.93
N ILE A 482 -28.95 9.32 29.78
CA ILE A 482 -29.58 8.04 30.07
C ILE A 482 -30.65 7.81 29.03
N PHE A 483 -30.51 6.74 28.27
CA PHE A 483 -31.55 6.27 27.39
C PHE A 483 -31.81 4.79 27.67
N SER A 484 -33.09 4.44 27.58
CA SER A 484 -33.45 3.07 27.27
C SER A 484 -33.46 2.96 25.74
N ASN A 485 -32.99 1.83 25.21
CA ASN A 485 -33.13 1.47 23.79
C ASN A 485 -32.28 2.26 22.80
N ASN A 486 -31.11 2.74 23.23
CA ASN A 486 -30.24 3.58 22.40
C ASN A 486 -29.78 2.84 21.12
N ILE A 487 -29.58 3.61 20.05
CA ILE A 487 -29.04 3.16 18.76
C ILE A 487 -27.63 3.69 18.58
N PHE A 488 -26.78 2.90 17.91
CA PHE A 488 -25.40 3.24 17.59
C PHE A 488 -25.29 3.67 16.13
N TYR A 489 -24.81 4.90 15.93
CA TYR A 489 -24.44 5.44 14.64
C TYR A 489 -22.94 5.64 14.60
N ARG A 490 -22.28 5.18 13.53
CA ARG A 490 -20.86 5.42 13.31
C ARG A 490 -20.64 6.30 12.08
N GLY A 491 -19.48 6.95 12.01
CA GLY A 491 -19.14 7.85 10.92
C GLY A 491 -19.92 9.18 10.97
N ARG A 492 -20.18 9.78 9.80
CA ARG A 492 -21.02 10.97 9.62
C ARG A 492 -21.42 11.09 8.14
N ASP A 493 -22.44 11.88 7.87
CA ASP A 493 -22.79 12.29 6.52
C ASP A 493 -21.79 13.32 5.94
N TRP A 494 -21.94 13.61 4.65
CA TRP A 494 -21.07 14.50 3.89
C TRP A 494 -20.82 15.87 4.55
N LEU A 495 -21.69 16.34 5.43
CA LEU A 495 -21.59 17.63 6.13
C LEU A 495 -20.36 17.78 7.05
N GLY A 496 -19.61 16.69 7.24
CA GLY A 496 -18.30 16.70 7.86
C GLY A 496 -18.35 16.42 9.35
N GLY A 497 -17.21 16.03 9.92
CA GLY A 497 -17.16 15.59 11.30
C GLY A 497 -17.17 14.07 11.52
N GLY A 498 -17.01 13.28 10.45
CA GLY A 498 -17.00 11.82 10.48
C GLY A 498 -15.60 11.22 10.46
N GLY A 499 -15.39 10.20 11.29
CA GLY A 499 -14.12 9.49 11.43
C GLY A 499 -14.26 8.04 11.80
N ILE A 500 -13.17 7.29 11.63
CA ILE A 500 -13.15 5.84 11.84
C ILE A 500 -13.54 5.43 13.27
N TYR A 501 -13.43 6.34 14.26
CA TYR A 501 -13.86 6.10 15.64
C TYR A 501 -15.08 6.92 16.08
N MET A 502 -15.65 7.75 15.21
CA MET A 502 -16.85 8.52 15.53
C MET A 502 -17.97 7.56 15.94
N LEU A 503 -18.54 7.77 17.12
CA LEU A 503 -19.71 7.05 17.61
C LEU A 503 -20.71 8.08 18.12
N ALA A 504 -21.89 8.08 17.56
CA ALA A 504 -23.04 8.80 18.05
C ALA A 504 -24.05 7.82 18.63
N VAL A 505 -24.59 8.15 19.80
CA VAL A 505 -25.66 7.37 20.44
C VAL A 505 -26.88 8.25 20.63
N SER A 506 -28.03 7.72 20.20
CA SER A 506 -29.33 8.41 20.23
C SER A 506 -30.40 7.52 20.85
N ASP A 507 -31.41 8.13 21.48
CA ASP A 507 -32.69 7.50 21.87
C ASP A 507 -33.59 7.18 20.68
N ASP A 508 -33.40 7.89 19.58
CA ASP A 508 -34.39 7.86 18.52
C ASP A 508 -34.26 6.59 17.64
N SER A 509 -35.34 5.81 17.64
CA SER A 509 -35.54 4.68 16.72
C SER A 509 -35.79 5.12 15.27
N LEU A 510 -36.00 6.42 15.05
CA LEU A 510 -36.30 6.99 13.75
C LEU A 510 -35.05 7.04 12.86
N SER A 511 -35.32 6.94 11.57
CA SER A 511 -34.33 7.15 10.53
C SER A 511 -33.81 8.58 10.57
N TRP A 512 -32.54 8.75 10.96
CA TRP A 512 -31.83 9.98 10.62
C TRP A 512 -31.71 10.03 9.11
N GLY A 513 -32.19 11.12 8.50
CA GLY A 513 -32.46 11.22 7.05
C GLY A 513 -31.26 10.93 6.13
N THR A 514 -30.04 10.87 6.67
CA THR A 514 -28.79 10.59 5.95
C THR A 514 -28.07 9.34 6.47
N THR A 515 -28.79 8.43 7.15
CA THR A 515 -28.22 7.18 7.68
C THR A 515 -28.49 6.01 6.76
N GLY A 516 -27.41 5.35 6.35
CA GLY A 516 -27.37 4.06 5.67
C GLY A 516 -26.85 2.95 6.57
N PHE A 517 -26.25 1.94 5.96
CA PHE A 517 -25.78 0.74 6.64
C PHE A 517 -24.78 -0.06 5.80
N ARG A 518 -24.05 -0.97 6.46
CA ARG A 518 -23.27 -2.03 5.82
C ARG A 518 -23.56 -3.39 6.42
N CYS A 519 -23.52 -4.39 5.56
CA CYS A 519 -23.65 -5.77 5.96
C CYS A 519 -22.28 -6.45 6.08
N ALA A 520 -22.20 -7.38 7.02
CA ALA A 520 -21.05 -8.26 7.26
C ALA A 520 -21.50 -9.73 7.21
N LYS A 521 -20.53 -10.63 7.14
CA LYS A 521 -20.69 -12.09 7.14
C LYS A 521 -19.55 -12.75 7.91
#